data_AF-A0A2V7J4D6-F1
#
_entry.id   AF-A0A2V7J4D6-F1
#
_cell.length_a   1.000
_cell.length_b   1.000
_cell.length_c   1.000
_cell.angle_alpha   90.00
_cell.angle_beta   90.00
_cell.angle_gamma   90.00
#
_symmetry.space_group_name_H-M   'P 1'
#
loop_
_entity.id
_entity.type
_entity.pdbx_description
1 polymer ?
#
loop_
_entity_poly.entity_id
_entity_poly.type
_entity_poly.pdbx_seq_one_letter_code
_entity_poly.pdbx_strand_id
1 'polypeptide(L)'
;VLEYGGDVIDAYFHSTCGFSTAGIEEAFATVRTRPYLRPVSDDRGGGHYYCDISPRFRWREEWDGPKLRAILSRTLATVMPLSGDGLPRITDVAVTRTTRSGRVGELRIVFERGDIRIPGPDVRAVLRPDADQLAVTRGAGGEVDRLVAVGAGSGHAVGMCQWGAIGRARAGQDYRKILSTYFPGTKIEKIY
;
A
#
# COMPACT_ATOMS: atom_id res chain seq x y z
N VAL A 1 18.94 -20.69 -2.89
CA VAL A 1 17.52 -20.28 -2.92
C VAL A 1 16.99 -20.12 -1.51
N LEU A 2 15.77 -19.61 -1.34
CA LEU A 2 15.06 -19.63 -0.07
C LEU A 2 13.99 -20.72 -0.10
N GLU A 3 13.94 -21.54 0.95
CA GLU A 3 12.98 -22.63 1.10
C GLU A 3 12.16 -22.52 2.38
N TYR A 4 10.91 -23.00 2.34
CA TYR A 4 10.06 -23.18 3.51
C TYR A 4 9.40 -24.56 3.43
N GLY A 5 9.64 -25.42 4.42
CA GLY A 5 9.06 -26.77 4.43
C GLY A 5 9.58 -27.69 3.31
N GLY A 6 10.73 -27.39 2.71
CA GLY A 6 11.32 -28.15 1.60
C GLY A 6 10.95 -27.63 0.21
N ASP A 7 10.08 -26.61 0.12
CA ASP A 7 9.68 -25.99 -1.15
C ASP A 7 10.34 -24.60 -1.32
N VAL A 8 10.75 -24.28 -2.55
CA VAL A 8 11.22 -22.94 -2.92
C VAL A 8 10.09 -21.93 -2.72
N ILE A 9 10.38 -20.82 -2.03
CA ILE A 9 9.36 -19.81 -1.72
C ILE A 9 9.09 -18.86 -2.90
N ASP A 10 7.92 -18.22 -2.88
CA ASP A 10 7.72 -16.99 -3.66
C ASP A 10 8.36 -15.81 -2.92
N ALA A 11 9.55 -15.42 -3.35
CA ALA A 11 10.34 -14.34 -2.74
C ALA A 11 9.93 -12.95 -3.25
N TYR A 12 8.69 -12.54 -2.96
CA TYR A 12 8.19 -11.19 -3.30
C TYR A 12 9.09 -10.09 -2.73
N PHE A 13 9.20 -8.98 -3.45
CA PHE A 13 9.96 -7.82 -3.01
C PHE A 13 9.36 -6.52 -3.54
N HIS A 14 9.59 -5.42 -2.84
CA HIS A 14 9.09 -4.10 -3.18
C HIS A 14 10.09 -3.01 -2.79
N SER A 15 9.89 -1.78 -3.25
CA SER A 15 10.86 -0.70 -3.03
C SER A 15 10.96 -0.30 -1.55
N THR A 16 9.89 0.20 -0.97
CA THR A 16 9.89 0.78 0.39
C THR A 16 8.62 0.36 1.12
N CYS A 17 8.72 -0.18 2.33
CA CYS A 17 7.54 -0.68 3.04
C CYS A 17 6.76 0.45 3.73
N GLY A 18 7.44 1.49 4.22
CA GLY A 18 6.83 2.53 5.05
C GLY A 18 6.35 1.94 6.37
N PHE A 19 7.24 1.78 7.35
CA PHE A 19 7.04 1.14 8.66
C PHE A 19 7.12 -0.39 8.69
N SER A 20 6.27 -1.09 7.96
CA SER A 20 6.21 -2.56 7.99
C SER A 20 5.82 -3.15 6.64
N THR A 21 6.20 -4.41 6.42
CA THR A 21 5.73 -5.19 5.27
C THR A 21 4.28 -5.63 5.49
N ALA A 22 3.60 -6.03 4.43
CA ALA A 22 2.21 -6.48 4.47
C ALA A 22 2.11 -8.01 4.33
N GLY A 23 1.03 -8.58 4.85
CA GLY A 23 0.62 -9.94 4.52
C GLY A 23 0.23 -10.04 3.04
N ILE A 24 0.44 -11.20 2.43
CA ILE A 24 0.13 -11.38 1.00
C ILE A 24 -1.36 -11.15 0.70
N GLU A 25 -2.24 -11.49 1.63
CA GLU A 25 -3.68 -11.29 1.54
C GLU A 25 -4.10 -9.81 1.58
N GLU A 26 -3.26 -8.94 2.15
CA GLU A 26 -3.55 -7.50 2.21
C GLU A 26 -3.27 -6.82 0.87
N ALA A 27 -2.35 -7.38 0.08
CA ALA A 27 -1.98 -6.84 -1.23
C ALA A 27 -2.70 -7.52 -2.40
N PHE A 28 -3.12 -8.79 -2.23
CA PHE A 28 -3.71 -9.59 -3.30
C PHE A 28 -4.95 -10.34 -2.81
N ALA A 29 -6.14 -9.89 -3.25
CA ALA A 29 -7.45 -10.28 -2.73
C ALA A 29 -7.82 -11.78 -2.86
N THR A 30 -7.09 -12.55 -3.65
CA THR A 30 -7.39 -13.97 -3.94
C THR A 30 -6.28 -14.94 -3.57
N VAL A 31 -5.18 -14.45 -2.99
CA VAL A 31 -4.01 -15.28 -2.70
C VAL A 31 -4.11 -15.87 -1.29
N ARG A 32 -3.81 -17.16 -1.18
CA ARG A 32 -3.75 -17.85 0.12
C ARG A 32 -2.61 -17.28 0.97
N THR A 33 -2.87 -17.13 2.27
CA THR A 33 -1.85 -16.74 3.24
C THR A 33 -0.66 -17.68 3.20
N ARG A 34 0.56 -17.15 3.28
CA ARG A 34 1.79 -17.95 3.34
C ARG A 34 2.52 -17.68 4.66
N PRO A 35 2.97 -18.71 5.39
CA PRO A 35 3.63 -18.51 6.68
C PRO A 35 4.86 -17.58 6.64
N TYR A 36 5.57 -17.58 5.51
CA TYR A 36 6.76 -16.77 5.28
C TYR A 36 6.48 -15.39 4.63
N LEU A 37 5.21 -15.06 4.31
CA LEU A 37 4.80 -13.75 3.79
C LEU A 37 3.82 -13.08 4.76
N ARG A 38 4.32 -12.79 5.96
CA ARG A 38 3.59 -12.10 7.03
C ARG A 38 4.15 -10.69 7.22
N PRO A 39 3.37 -9.77 7.83
CA PRO A 39 3.89 -8.47 8.21
C PRO A 39 5.15 -8.56 9.10
N VAL A 40 6.17 -7.81 8.74
CA VAL A 40 7.46 -7.68 9.44
C VAL A 40 7.74 -6.20 9.65
N SER A 41 8.05 -5.82 10.89
CA SER A 41 8.41 -4.44 11.22
C SER A 41 9.81 -4.09 10.70
N ASP A 42 9.93 -2.92 10.09
CA ASP A 42 11.20 -2.28 9.74
C ASP A 42 11.70 -1.32 10.83
N ASP A 43 11.07 -1.30 12.00
CA ASP A 43 11.52 -0.50 13.15
C ASP A 43 12.97 -0.86 13.54
N ARG A 44 13.80 0.17 13.72
CA ARG A 44 15.20 0.06 14.19
C ARG A 44 15.44 0.75 15.54
N GLY A 45 14.38 1.15 16.23
CA GLY A 45 14.39 1.87 17.50
C GLY A 45 14.37 3.39 17.34
N GLY A 46 13.93 4.08 18.39
CA GLY A 46 13.96 5.55 18.46
C GLY A 46 13.02 6.26 17.48
N GLY A 47 11.95 5.59 17.02
CA GLY A 47 11.04 6.14 16.02
C GLY A 47 11.57 6.13 14.59
N HIS A 48 12.66 5.39 14.36
CA HIS A 48 13.28 5.24 13.05
C HIS A 48 13.04 3.87 12.45
N TYR A 49 13.11 3.79 11.13
CA TYR A 49 12.88 2.56 10.38
C TYR A 49 14.05 2.29 9.45
N TYR A 50 14.38 1.03 9.17
CA TYR A 50 15.46 0.71 8.22
C TYR A 50 15.20 1.28 6.82
N CYS A 51 13.94 1.44 6.43
CA CYS A 51 13.56 1.99 5.13
C CYS A 51 13.35 3.52 5.12
N ASP A 52 13.55 4.23 6.25
CA ASP A 52 13.32 5.68 6.36
C ASP A 52 14.31 6.54 5.56
N ILE A 53 15.45 5.95 5.17
CA ILE A 53 16.42 6.52 4.23
C ILE A 53 15.91 6.59 2.77
N SER A 54 14.78 5.96 2.47
CA SER A 54 14.20 5.97 1.14
C SER A 54 13.62 7.35 0.80
N PRO A 55 13.88 7.90 -0.41
CA PRO A 55 13.18 9.10 -0.88
C PRO A 55 11.68 8.88 -1.10
N ARG A 56 11.21 7.62 -1.03
CA ARG A 56 9.81 7.23 -1.12
C ARG A 56 9.23 6.77 0.22
N PHE A 57 9.92 7.03 1.33
CA PHE A 57 9.43 6.64 2.67
C PHE A 57 8.12 7.33 3.03
N ARG A 58 8.02 8.64 2.75
CA ARG A 58 6.80 9.43 2.87
C ARG A 58 6.52 10.12 1.56
N TRP A 59 5.24 10.31 1.27
CA TRP A 59 4.80 11.10 0.13
C TRP A 59 3.49 11.81 0.47
N ARG A 60 3.22 12.88 -0.28
CA ARG A 60 2.00 13.67 -0.21
C ARG A 60 1.56 13.99 -1.63
N GLU A 61 0.29 13.80 -1.90
CA GLU A 61 -0.35 14.12 -3.18
C GLU A 61 -1.58 14.98 -2.94
N GLU A 62 -1.85 15.88 -3.88
CA GLU A 62 -2.93 16.84 -3.76
C GLU A 62 -3.65 17.00 -5.11
N TRP A 63 -4.97 16.97 -5.05
CA TRP A 63 -5.86 17.16 -6.18
C TRP A 63 -6.92 18.19 -5.83
N ASP A 64 -7.14 19.14 -6.74
CA ASP A 64 -8.36 19.93 -6.74
C ASP A 64 -9.56 19.11 -7.28
N GLY A 65 -10.77 19.61 -7.07
CA GLY A 65 -12.02 18.96 -7.50
C GLY A 65 -12.02 18.55 -8.98
N PRO A 66 -11.69 19.45 -9.93
CA PRO A 66 -11.62 19.10 -11.35
C PRO A 66 -10.61 18.00 -11.68
N LYS A 67 -9.39 18.06 -11.14
CA LYS A 67 -8.34 17.06 -11.35
C LYS A 67 -8.73 15.71 -10.73
N LEU A 68 -9.30 15.72 -9.52
CA LEU A 68 -9.80 14.53 -8.85
C LEU A 68 -10.89 13.85 -9.69
N ARG A 69 -11.88 14.62 -10.16
CA ARG A 69 -12.96 14.12 -11.02
C ARG A 69 -12.45 13.55 -12.33
N ALA A 70 -11.45 14.17 -12.95
CA ALA A 70 -10.83 13.68 -14.19
C ALA A 70 -10.05 12.37 -13.98
N ILE A 71 -9.36 12.22 -12.84
CA ILE A 71 -8.69 10.96 -12.47
C ILE A 71 -9.74 9.87 -12.26
N LEU A 72 -10.72 10.11 -11.38
CA LEU A 72 -11.73 9.11 -11.01
C LEU A 72 -12.63 8.72 -12.18
N SER A 73 -12.98 9.63 -13.08
CA SER A 73 -13.73 9.29 -14.30
C SER A 73 -13.00 8.26 -15.18
N ARG A 74 -11.65 8.26 -15.16
CA ARG A 74 -10.84 7.31 -15.93
C ARG A 74 -10.54 6.03 -15.15
N THR A 75 -10.29 6.16 -13.84
CA THR A 75 -9.81 5.04 -13.02
C THR A 75 -10.92 4.24 -12.37
N LEU A 76 -12.09 4.83 -12.09
CA LEU A 76 -13.20 4.06 -11.54
C LEU A 76 -13.76 3.03 -12.52
N ALA A 77 -13.65 3.30 -13.83
CA ALA A 77 -14.01 2.35 -14.88
C ALA A 77 -13.24 1.01 -14.76
N THR A 78 -12.06 1.00 -14.10
CA THR A 78 -11.27 -0.23 -13.92
C THR A 78 -11.77 -1.10 -12.77
N VAL A 79 -12.55 -0.53 -11.84
CA VAL A 79 -13.07 -1.24 -10.66
C VAL A 79 -14.58 -1.43 -10.73
N MET A 80 -15.29 -0.63 -11.53
CA MET A 80 -16.73 -0.79 -11.77
C MET A 80 -17.18 -0.11 -13.06
N PRO A 81 -18.23 -0.61 -13.74
CA PRO A 81 -18.79 0.04 -14.91
C PRO A 81 -19.38 1.41 -14.53
N LEU A 82 -18.89 2.48 -15.18
CA LEU A 82 -19.51 3.80 -15.07
C LEU A 82 -20.71 3.88 -16.01
N SER A 83 -21.82 4.45 -15.53
CA SER A 83 -22.97 4.80 -16.37
C SER A 83 -22.59 5.89 -17.38
N GLY A 84 -23.31 5.94 -18.52
CA GLY A 84 -23.03 6.88 -19.60
C GLY A 84 -23.17 8.38 -19.24
N ASP A 85 -23.77 8.70 -18.11
CA ASP A 85 -24.02 10.06 -17.62
C ASP A 85 -22.78 10.73 -16.98
N GLY A 86 -21.63 10.05 -16.98
CA GLY A 86 -20.39 10.53 -16.40
C GLY A 86 -20.34 10.39 -14.87
N LEU A 87 -19.25 10.84 -14.26
CA LEU A 87 -19.06 10.71 -12.81
C LEU A 87 -19.95 11.71 -12.04
N PRO A 88 -20.82 11.26 -11.12
CA PRO A 88 -21.62 12.14 -10.28
C PRO A 88 -20.75 13.05 -9.39
N ARG A 89 -21.36 14.11 -8.86
CA ARG A 89 -20.67 15.03 -7.94
C ARG A 89 -20.17 14.27 -6.71
N ILE A 90 -18.89 14.41 -6.39
CA ILE A 90 -18.26 13.79 -5.22
C ILE A 90 -18.45 14.71 -4.02
N THR A 91 -19.03 14.19 -2.96
CA THR A 91 -19.32 14.92 -1.72
C THR A 91 -18.39 14.51 -0.58
N ASP A 92 -17.82 13.31 -0.64
CA ASP A 92 -16.85 12.83 0.34
C ASP A 92 -15.92 11.75 -0.20
N VAL A 93 -14.73 11.66 0.40
CA VAL A 93 -13.77 10.57 0.18
C VAL A 93 -13.14 10.20 1.51
N ALA A 94 -13.27 8.95 1.94
CA ALA A 94 -12.81 8.53 3.26
C ALA A 94 -12.19 7.14 3.23
N VAL A 95 -11.12 6.96 4.00
CA VAL A 95 -10.62 5.62 4.35
C VAL A 95 -11.51 5.06 5.45
N THR A 96 -12.25 3.99 5.17
CA THR A 96 -13.22 3.39 6.11
C THR A 96 -12.66 2.18 6.85
N ARG A 97 -11.59 1.57 6.34
CA ARG A 97 -10.90 0.45 6.99
C ARG A 97 -9.40 0.55 6.74
N THR A 98 -8.61 0.21 7.75
CA THR A 98 -7.15 0.01 7.62
C THR A 98 -6.79 -1.46 7.84
N THR A 99 -5.74 -1.94 7.19
CA THR A 99 -5.21 -3.29 7.39
C THR A 99 -4.35 -3.37 8.66
N ARG A 100 -3.89 -4.57 9.01
CA ARG A 100 -3.00 -4.77 10.16
C ARG A 100 -1.64 -4.14 9.97
N SER A 101 -1.17 -4.01 8.73
CA SER A 101 0.05 -3.27 8.40
C SER A 101 -0.14 -1.75 8.36
N GLY A 102 -1.36 -1.24 8.61
CA GLY A 102 -1.67 0.19 8.61
C GLY A 102 -2.00 0.78 7.23
N ARG A 103 -2.18 -0.07 6.22
CA ARG A 103 -2.54 0.34 4.85
C ARG A 103 -4.03 0.55 4.69
N VAL A 104 -4.47 1.15 3.58
CA VAL A 104 -5.89 1.23 3.25
C VAL A 104 -6.43 -0.18 3.03
N GLY A 105 -7.41 -0.57 3.83
CA GLY A 105 -8.18 -1.79 3.64
C GLY A 105 -9.46 -1.55 2.84
N GLU A 106 -10.01 -0.33 2.89
CA GLU A 106 -11.19 0.09 2.14
C GLU A 106 -11.23 1.62 2.00
N LEU A 107 -11.50 2.08 0.78
CA LEU A 107 -11.76 3.47 0.44
C LEU A 107 -13.24 3.63 0.06
N ARG A 108 -13.91 4.60 0.68
CA ARG A 108 -15.28 5.00 0.32
C ARG A 108 -15.27 6.31 -0.44
N ILE A 109 -15.93 6.35 -1.58
CA ILE A 109 -16.19 7.58 -2.34
C ILE A 109 -17.70 7.81 -2.33
N VAL A 110 -18.12 8.94 -1.75
CA VAL A 110 -19.53 9.32 -1.62
C VAL A 110 -19.87 10.32 -2.71
N PHE A 111 -20.98 10.07 -3.38
CA PHE A 111 -21.52 10.93 -4.41
C PHE A 111 -22.78 11.65 -3.91
N GLU A 112 -23.30 12.58 -4.71
CA GLU A 112 -24.62 13.17 -4.45
C GLU A 112 -25.74 12.13 -4.33
N ARG A 113 -25.57 10.97 -4.98
CA ARG A 113 -26.51 9.84 -4.97
C ARG A 113 -25.74 8.54 -4.83
N GLY A 114 -25.70 8.02 -3.60
CA GLY A 114 -25.04 6.75 -3.28
C GLY A 114 -23.55 6.89 -2.99
N ASP A 115 -22.91 5.75 -2.73
CA ASP A 115 -21.47 5.65 -2.51
C ASP A 115 -20.94 4.36 -3.12
N ILE A 116 -19.63 4.34 -3.33
CA ILE A 116 -18.89 3.15 -3.77
C ILE A 116 -17.80 2.84 -2.75
N ARG A 117 -17.51 1.55 -2.60
CA ARG A 117 -16.47 1.04 -1.71
C ARG A 117 -15.45 0.27 -2.52
N ILE A 118 -14.21 0.71 -2.43
CA ILE A 118 -13.07 0.19 -3.18
C ILE A 118 -12.19 -0.58 -2.20
N PRO A 119 -11.96 -1.89 -2.41
CA PRO A 119 -11.03 -2.67 -1.60
C PRO A 119 -9.60 -2.11 -1.68
N GLY A 120 -8.84 -2.20 -0.60
CA GLY A 120 -7.46 -1.72 -0.49
C GLY A 120 -6.56 -1.97 -1.70
N PRO A 121 -6.45 -3.23 -2.20
CA PRO A 121 -5.63 -3.54 -3.38
C PRO A 121 -5.93 -2.71 -4.62
N ASP A 122 -7.17 -2.26 -4.77
CA ASP A 122 -7.65 -1.51 -5.94
C ASP A 122 -7.49 0.01 -5.77
N VAL A 123 -7.28 0.50 -4.54
CA VAL A 123 -7.16 1.93 -4.23
C VAL A 123 -6.03 2.58 -5.03
N ARG A 124 -4.91 1.87 -5.19
CA ARG A 124 -3.78 2.38 -5.99
C ARG A 124 -4.13 2.61 -7.45
N ALA A 125 -4.99 1.74 -8.02
CA ALA A 125 -5.46 1.89 -9.39
C ALA A 125 -6.39 3.10 -9.52
N VAL A 126 -7.17 3.39 -8.48
CA VAL A 126 -8.15 4.49 -8.44
C VAL A 126 -7.51 5.86 -8.18
N LEU A 127 -6.76 6.04 -7.09
CA LEU A 127 -6.25 7.36 -6.68
C LEU A 127 -4.84 7.68 -7.19
N ARG A 128 -3.99 6.67 -7.44
CA ARG A 128 -2.60 6.82 -7.93
C ARG A 128 -1.85 7.94 -7.15
N PRO A 129 -1.42 7.76 -5.88
CA PRO A 129 -1.00 6.53 -5.18
C PRO A 129 -1.99 5.98 -4.12
N ASP A 130 -1.61 4.88 -3.46
CA ASP A 130 -2.36 4.24 -2.36
C ASP A 130 -2.08 4.93 -1.03
N ALA A 131 -3.09 5.55 -0.39
CA ALA A 131 -2.93 6.58 0.64
C ALA A 131 -3.28 6.15 2.06
N ASP A 132 -2.32 6.17 2.99
CA ASP A 132 -2.59 5.82 4.40
C ASP A 132 -3.66 6.72 5.05
N GLN A 133 -3.65 8.01 4.73
CA GLN A 133 -4.59 9.00 5.26
C GLN A 133 -5.04 9.99 4.19
N LEU A 134 -6.26 10.49 4.34
CA LEU A 134 -6.88 11.48 3.47
C LEU A 134 -7.38 12.69 4.28
N ALA A 135 -7.22 13.88 3.71
CA ALA A 135 -7.86 15.10 4.19
C ALA A 135 -8.68 15.72 3.06
N VAL A 136 -9.97 15.92 3.33
CA VAL A 136 -10.96 16.44 2.36
C VAL A 136 -11.33 17.87 2.73
N THR A 137 -11.27 18.77 1.75
CA THR A 137 -11.86 20.12 1.86
C THR A 137 -13.07 20.19 0.94
N ARG A 138 -14.19 20.71 1.45
CA ARG A 138 -15.44 20.86 0.71
C ARG A 138 -15.69 22.32 0.35
N GLY A 139 -16.21 22.55 -0.84
CA GLY A 139 -16.64 23.86 -1.30
C GLY A 139 -18.00 24.28 -0.76
N ALA A 140 -18.42 25.50 -1.09
CA ALA A 140 -19.71 26.06 -0.67
C ALA A 140 -20.92 25.23 -1.14
N GLY A 141 -20.78 24.48 -2.24
CA GLY A 141 -21.79 23.54 -2.77
C GLY A 141 -21.78 22.15 -2.14
N GLY A 142 -20.93 21.90 -1.13
CA GLY A 142 -20.81 20.60 -0.46
C GLY A 142 -20.04 19.54 -1.26
N GLU A 143 -19.44 19.92 -2.38
CA GLU A 143 -18.58 19.06 -3.19
C GLU A 143 -17.13 19.09 -2.73
N VAL A 144 -16.37 18.05 -3.08
CA VAL A 144 -14.94 17.99 -2.77
C VAL A 144 -14.18 18.97 -3.66
N ASP A 145 -13.72 20.07 -3.07
CA ASP A 145 -12.87 21.08 -3.72
C ASP A 145 -11.41 20.67 -3.73
N ARG A 146 -10.98 19.93 -2.71
CA ARG A 146 -9.60 19.46 -2.57
C ARG A 146 -9.53 18.16 -1.80
N LEU A 147 -8.71 17.24 -2.30
CA LEU A 147 -8.31 16.02 -1.62
C LEU A 147 -6.80 16.02 -1.45
N VAL A 148 -6.34 15.87 -0.21
CA VAL A 148 -4.93 15.64 0.12
C VAL A 148 -4.79 14.20 0.56
N ALA A 149 -3.88 13.47 -0.08
CA ALA A 149 -3.46 12.14 0.33
C ALA A 149 -2.06 12.20 0.91
N VAL A 150 -1.85 11.53 2.04
CA VAL A 150 -0.53 11.29 2.60
C VAL A 150 -0.37 9.80 2.86
N GLY A 151 0.83 9.30 2.62
CA GLY A 151 1.12 7.91 2.95
C GLY A 151 2.60 7.60 2.98
N ALA A 152 2.89 6.31 3.08
CA ALA A 152 4.23 5.81 3.25
C ALA A 152 4.55 4.63 2.34
N GLY A 153 5.84 4.55 1.98
CA GLY A 153 6.37 3.46 1.18
C GLY A 153 6.04 3.54 -0.31
N SER A 154 6.45 2.50 -1.03
CA SER A 154 6.32 2.34 -2.47
C SER A 154 6.40 0.87 -2.87
N GLY A 155 5.31 0.37 -3.48
CA GLY A 155 5.17 -1.02 -3.92
C GLY A 155 4.07 -1.76 -3.15
N HIS A 156 3.97 -3.07 -3.34
CA HIS A 156 2.91 -3.92 -2.76
C HIS A 156 3.16 -4.31 -1.30
N ALA A 157 4.32 -3.95 -0.73
CA ALA A 157 4.71 -4.22 0.66
C ALA A 157 4.86 -5.69 1.10
N VAL A 158 4.46 -6.67 0.28
CA VAL A 158 4.71 -8.10 0.54
C VAL A 158 6.19 -8.45 0.41
N GLY A 159 6.67 -9.31 1.32
CA GLY A 159 8.02 -9.88 1.29
C GLY A 159 9.11 -8.88 1.63
N MET A 160 10.21 -8.85 0.84
CA MET A 160 11.39 -8.06 1.16
C MET A 160 11.25 -6.57 0.77
N CYS A 161 11.48 -5.68 1.72
CA CYS A 161 11.63 -4.24 1.50
C CYS A 161 13.05 -3.94 1.00
N GLN A 162 13.22 -3.45 -0.23
CA GLN A 162 14.55 -3.18 -0.81
C GLN A 162 15.31 -2.10 -0.03
N TRP A 163 14.66 -0.97 0.25
CA TRP A 163 15.28 0.10 1.05
C TRP A 163 15.50 -0.31 2.51
N GLY A 164 14.62 -1.14 3.06
CA GLY A 164 14.82 -1.73 4.38
C GLY A 164 16.01 -2.70 4.41
N ALA A 165 16.20 -3.52 3.37
CA ALA A 165 17.38 -4.37 3.22
C ALA A 165 18.68 -3.53 3.13
N ILE A 166 18.66 -2.41 2.39
CA ILE A 166 19.78 -1.46 2.35
C ILE A 166 20.06 -0.88 3.75
N GLY A 167 19.02 -0.43 4.46
CA GLY A 167 19.16 0.09 5.82
C GLY A 167 19.71 -0.94 6.81
N ARG A 168 19.22 -2.18 6.73
CA ARG A 168 19.71 -3.31 7.55
C ARG A 168 21.16 -3.65 7.24
N ALA A 169 21.54 -3.66 5.96
CA ALA A 169 22.93 -3.88 5.55
C ALA A 169 23.86 -2.76 6.05
N ARG A 170 23.42 -1.50 5.98
CA ARG A 170 24.14 -0.35 6.56
C ARG A 170 24.28 -0.43 8.08
N ALA A 171 23.34 -1.09 8.75
CA ALA A 171 23.42 -1.40 10.17
C ALA A 171 24.24 -2.68 10.49
N GLY A 172 24.95 -3.25 9.50
CA GLY A 172 25.86 -4.38 9.69
C GLY A 172 25.19 -5.77 9.60
N GLN A 173 23.92 -5.86 9.23
CA GLN A 173 23.26 -7.16 9.04
C GLN A 173 23.72 -7.81 7.72
N ASP A 174 24.09 -9.07 7.78
CA ASP A 174 24.40 -9.84 6.58
C ASP A 174 23.13 -10.27 5.82
N TYR A 175 23.31 -10.77 4.60
CA TYR A 175 22.19 -11.18 3.76
C TYR A 175 21.34 -12.29 4.41
N ARG A 176 21.93 -13.16 5.24
CA ARG A 176 21.20 -14.23 5.92
C ARG A 176 20.25 -13.66 6.96
N LYS A 177 20.71 -12.69 7.75
CA LYS A 177 19.87 -12.00 8.73
C LYS A 177 18.76 -11.18 8.04
N ILE A 178 19.09 -10.50 6.94
CA ILE A 178 18.10 -9.73 6.16
C ILE A 178 17.00 -10.64 5.61
N LEU A 179 17.39 -11.73 4.91
CA LEU A 179 16.41 -12.65 4.30
C LEU A 179 15.56 -13.34 5.36
N SER A 180 16.16 -13.86 6.45
CA SER A 180 15.40 -14.50 7.53
C SER A 180 14.47 -13.54 8.28
N THR A 181 14.75 -12.23 8.23
CA THR A 181 13.84 -11.21 8.77
C THR A 181 12.62 -11.02 7.87
N TYR A 182 12.81 -10.83 6.57
CA TYR A 182 11.71 -10.59 5.64
C TYR A 182 10.92 -11.84 5.25
N PHE A 183 11.53 -13.01 5.38
CA PHE A 183 10.92 -14.31 5.09
C PHE A 183 11.08 -15.23 6.32
N PRO A 184 10.30 -15.01 7.40
CA PRO A 184 10.45 -15.74 8.64
C PRO A 184 10.21 -17.24 8.46
N GLY A 185 11.05 -18.05 9.11
CA GLY A 185 10.99 -19.51 9.06
C GLY A 185 11.58 -20.14 7.79
N THR A 186 12.13 -19.34 6.88
CA THR A 186 12.80 -19.85 5.67
C THR A 186 14.26 -20.21 5.91
N LYS A 187 14.80 -21.08 5.06
CA LYS A 187 16.21 -21.49 5.04
C LYS A 187 16.86 -21.09 3.73
N ILE A 188 18.16 -20.81 3.77
CA ILE A 188 18.97 -20.56 2.58
C ILE A 188 19.62 -21.88 2.20
N GLU A 189 19.22 -22.43 1.05
CA GLU A 189 19.69 -23.72 0.55
C GLU A 189 20.48 -23.56 -0.75
N LYS A 190 21.48 -24.42 -0.94
CA LYS A 190 22.28 -24.50 -2.16
C LYS A 190 21.75 -25.66 -3.00
N ILE A 191 21.18 -25.35 -4.17
CA ILE A 191 20.60 -26.36 -5.06
C ILE A 191 21.68 -27.15 -5.82
N TYR A 192 22.82 -26.52 -6.12
CA TYR A 192 23.95 -27.08 -6.85
C TYR A 192 25.24 -26.38 -6.42
#